data_AF-A0A2D5W7D2-F1
#
_entry.id   AF-A0A2D5W7D2-F1
#
_cell.length_a   1.000
_cell.length_b   1.000
_cell.length_c   1.000
_cell.angle_alpha   90.00
_cell.angle_beta   90.00
_cell.angle_gamma   90.00
#
_symmetry.space_group_name_H-M   'P 1'
#
loop_
_entity.id
_entity.type
_entity.pdbx_description
1 polymer ?
#
loop_
_entity_poly.entity_id
_entity_poly.type
_entity_poly.pdbx_seq_one_letter_code
_entity_poly.pdbx_strand_id
1 'polypeptide(L)'
;MSWFPIRRDPAAPNARAALRATPRATGRLAGPVTGIVTGKVAAVAAGLLAVLVTSMGTVSCASWHPVERRAGWTLYVADGASVKIEEFNLALEPAFIFVEETLGPFKAPVRIHAFHGGVGVADDGRRTLVAGGDGLTEPIAGIGPTRVRAFHSRGGPFEAPGIFLGVADVGTAVHELVHARLAEESRRLPLWFEEGLATLLGDGALFEGRWVVDGLAYWPLVELNGEELDDACLARLLLLDAGDHPSLRDDALTRFVGWAVLFDLYRRVGHLHPFTWFEEFEEGRDAAHLRTHLMRTLAPETVGVWLQRLDDPDPGVRFATARGAWKLGSLEVYELLLNALEKEQHAEVSLGLAINLLCATGELDLKRDLRGRSWRAIRRALSTAQPADPSEAAAVTELGR
;
A
#
# COMPACT_ATOMS: atom_id res chain seq x y z
N MET A 1 6.62 4.89 -3.71
CA MET A 1 5.22 4.98 -4.23
C MET A 1 4.32 4.21 -3.29
N SER A 2 3.16 4.76 -2.94
CA SER A 2 2.22 4.09 -2.03
C SER A 2 1.21 3.25 -2.79
N TRP A 3 1.41 1.94 -2.76
CA TRP A 3 0.56 0.95 -3.43
C TRP A 3 -0.43 0.32 -2.45
N PHE A 4 -1.67 0.16 -2.91
CA PHE A 4 -2.75 -0.44 -2.14
C PHE A 4 -3.35 -1.62 -2.90
N PRO A 5 -3.41 -2.82 -2.29
CA PRO A 5 -4.08 -3.95 -2.91
C PRO A 5 -5.59 -3.72 -2.95
N ILE A 6 -6.23 -4.15 -4.03
CA ILE A 6 -7.68 -4.31 -4.08
C ILE A 6 -8.00 -5.77 -3.77
N ARG A 7 -9.11 -6.00 -3.04
CA ARG A 7 -9.63 -7.34 -2.78
C ARG A 7 -9.70 -8.14 -4.10
N ARG A 8 -9.07 -9.32 -4.13
CA ARG A 8 -9.24 -10.26 -5.23
C ARG A 8 -10.70 -10.72 -5.22
N ASP A 9 -11.37 -10.68 -6.37
CA ASP A 9 -12.72 -11.21 -6.49
C ASP A 9 -12.70 -12.73 -6.17
N PRO A 10 -13.42 -13.21 -5.14
CA PRO A 10 -13.45 -14.64 -4.80
C PRO A 10 -14.04 -15.50 -5.93
N ALA A 11 -14.70 -14.91 -6.92
CA ALA A 11 -15.22 -15.60 -8.11
C ALA A 11 -14.18 -15.78 -9.23
N ALA A 12 -12.98 -15.18 -9.13
CA ALA A 12 -11.93 -15.40 -10.12
C ALA A 12 -11.32 -16.80 -9.91
N PRO A 13 -11.44 -17.74 -10.87
CA PRO A 13 -10.86 -19.05 -10.71
C PRO A 13 -9.35 -18.91 -10.51
N ASN A 14 -8.84 -19.52 -9.43
CA ASN A 14 -7.41 -19.66 -9.20
C ASN A 14 -6.74 -20.11 -10.50
N ALA A 15 -5.92 -19.24 -11.11
CA ALA A 15 -5.15 -19.60 -12.31
C ALA A 15 -4.26 -20.85 -12.07
N ARG A 16 -3.95 -21.15 -10.80
CA ARG A 16 -3.26 -22.38 -10.35
C ARG A 16 -4.10 -23.67 -10.50
N ALA A 17 -5.42 -23.62 -10.53
CA ALA A 17 -6.28 -24.79 -10.76
C ALA A 17 -6.39 -25.16 -12.26
N ALA A 18 -6.34 -24.17 -13.15
CA ALA A 18 -6.46 -24.38 -14.60
C ALA A 18 -5.21 -25.02 -15.24
N LEU A 19 -4.03 -24.83 -14.63
CA LEU A 19 -2.76 -25.36 -15.14
C LEU A 19 -2.47 -26.82 -14.75
N ARG A 20 -3.26 -27.43 -13.84
CA ARG A 20 -3.09 -28.83 -13.43
C ARG A 20 -4.00 -29.82 -14.17
N ALA A 21 -4.88 -29.35 -15.05
CA ALA A 21 -5.85 -30.19 -15.75
C ALA A 21 -5.79 -29.98 -17.28
N THR A 22 -4.70 -30.38 -17.92
CA THR A 22 -4.73 -30.66 -19.38
C THR A 22 -3.90 -31.91 -19.70
N PRO A 23 -4.52 -32.98 -20.24
CA PRO A 23 -3.77 -34.10 -20.80
C PRO A 23 -3.21 -33.73 -22.19
N ARG A 24 -2.01 -34.22 -22.48
CA ARG A 24 -1.36 -34.20 -23.79
C ARG A 24 -2.32 -34.73 -24.87
N ALA A 25 -2.54 -33.95 -25.93
CA ALA A 25 -2.99 -34.45 -27.22
C ALA A 25 -2.20 -33.76 -28.35
N THR A 26 -1.54 -34.61 -29.13
CA THR A 26 -0.78 -34.35 -30.35
C THR A 26 -1.68 -33.97 -31.52
N GLY A 27 -1.22 -33.09 -32.42
CA GLY A 27 -1.82 -32.98 -33.76
C GLY A 27 -1.38 -31.75 -34.56
N ARG A 28 -0.54 -31.98 -35.58
CA ARG A 28 -0.24 -31.05 -36.69
C ARG A 28 -1.45 -30.90 -37.63
N LEU A 29 -1.53 -29.76 -38.33
CA LEU A 29 -1.78 -29.55 -39.79
C LEU A 29 -2.08 -28.04 -40.00
N ALA A 30 -1.23 -27.24 -40.63
CA ALA A 30 -1.05 -27.01 -42.09
C ALA A 30 -2.01 -25.95 -42.69
N GLY A 31 -1.44 -24.77 -43.02
CA GLY A 31 -1.60 -24.08 -44.32
C GLY A 31 -2.84 -23.21 -44.63
N PRO A 32 -2.71 -22.25 -45.58
CA PRO A 32 -3.37 -20.92 -45.54
C PRO A 32 -4.36 -20.65 -46.69
N VAL A 33 -5.23 -19.64 -46.58
CA VAL A 33 -5.90 -19.01 -47.74
C VAL A 33 -6.19 -17.51 -47.52
N THR A 34 -5.76 -16.73 -48.51
CA THR A 34 -5.96 -15.30 -48.79
C THR A 34 -7.39 -14.94 -49.24
N GLY A 35 -7.81 -13.69 -49.04
CA GLY A 35 -8.97 -13.13 -49.78
C GLY A 35 -9.32 -11.68 -49.44
N ILE A 36 -8.90 -10.76 -50.30
CA ILE A 36 -9.30 -9.33 -50.35
C ILE A 36 -10.61 -9.21 -51.11
N VAL A 37 -11.58 -8.41 -50.61
CA VAL A 37 -12.59 -7.74 -51.46
C VAL A 37 -12.78 -6.30 -51.00
N THR A 38 -12.48 -5.39 -51.92
CA THR A 38 -12.66 -3.94 -51.90
C THR A 38 -14.09 -3.52 -52.24
N GLY A 39 -14.56 -2.38 -51.70
CA GLY A 39 -15.75 -1.69 -52.23
C GLY A 39 -16.09 -0.39 -51.50
N LYS A 40 -15.59 0.74 -52.01
CA LYS A 40 -15.88 2.12 -51.59
C LYS A 40 -17.29 2.56 -51.98
N VAL A 41 -18.03 3.21 -51.09
CA VAL A 41 -18.99 4.28 -51.45
C VAL A 41 -19.08 5.35 -50.32
N ALA A 42 -19.03 6.61 -50.75
CA ALA A 42 -19.52 7.83 -50.09
C ALA A 42 -18.71 8.48 -48.95
N ALA A 43 -17.80 9.35 -49.38
CA ALA A 43 -17.41 10.55 -48.66
C ALA A 43 -18.53 11.61 -48.71
N VAL A 44 -19.22 11.85 -47.58
CA VAL A 44 -19.77 13.15 -47.15
C VAL A 44 -19.93 13.11 -45.62
N ALA A 45 -18.82 13.18 -44.89
CA ALA A 45 -18.79 13.54 -43.45
C ALA A 45 -17.39 14.02 -43.01
N ALA A 46 -16.55 14.43 -43.96
CA ALA A 46 -15.26 15.06 -43.69
C ALA A 46 -15.48 16.57 -43.53
N GLY A 47 -15.94 16.97 -42.34
CA GLY A 47 -16.23 18.38 -42.06
C GLY A 47 -16.69 18.70 -40.64
N LEU A 48 -16.85 17.71 -39.74
CA LEU A 48 -17.21 17.96 -38.34
C LEU A 48 -16.65 16.95 -37.33
N LEU A 49 -15.53 16.29 -37.69
CA LEU A 49 -14.85 15.32 -36.84
C LEU A 49 -13.34 15.64 -36.65
N ALA A 50 -13.00 16.93 -36.67
CA ALA A 50 -11.65 17.45 -36.40
C ALA A 50 -11.62 18.47 -35.25
N VAL A 51 -12.73 18.60 -34.49
CA VAL A 51 -12.86 19.52 -33.34
C VAL A 51 -13.33 18.79 -32.06
N LEU A 52 -13.41 17.45 -32.06
CA LEU A 52 -13.93 16.67 -30.92
C LEU A 52 -13.07 15.46 -30.51
N VAL A 53 -11.79 15.44 -30.89
CA VAL A 53 -10.78 14.46 -30.42
C VAL A 53 -9.51 15.18 -29.95
N THR A 54 -9.65 16.39 -29.42
CA THR A 54 -8.54 17.22 -28.92
C THR A 54 -8.88 17.82 -27.55
N SER A 55 -9.56 17.06 -26.69
CA SER A 55 -9.91 17.50 -25.33
C SER A 55 -9.78 16.41 -24.26
N MET A 56 -9.16 15.26 -24.57
CA MET A 56 -8.80 14.26 -23.57
C MET A 56 -7.37 13.79 -23.82
N GLY A 57 -6.41 14.33 -23.06
CA GLY A 57 -5.01 13.89 -23.18
C GLY A 57 -3.94 14.83 -22.61
N THR A 58 -4.28 16.04 -22.15
CA THR A 58 -3.29 16.96 -21.56
C THR A 58 -3.85 17.72 -20.35
N VAL A 59 -4.00 17.04 -19.21
CA VAL A 59 -4.10 17.71 -17.89
C VAL A 59 -2.68 18.06 -17.37
N SER A 60 -1.74 18.33 -18.28
CA SER A 60 -0.35 18.72 -17.96
C SER A 60 -0.21 20.20 -17.56
N CYS A 61 -1.31 20.91 -17.34
CA CYS A 61 -1.32 22.30 -16.86
C CYS A 61 -2.32 22.48 -15.72
N ALA A 62 -2.43 21.51 -14.80
CA ALA A 62 -3.07 21.82 -13.52
C ALA A 62 -2.25 22.92 -12.85
N SER A 63 -2.83 24.11 -12.71
CA SER A 63 -2.23 25.15 -11.89
C SER A 63 -2.40 24.72 -10.44
N TRP A 64 -1.30 24.68 -9.69
CA TRP A 64 -1.27 24.31 -8.28
C TRP A 64 -1.19 25.58 -7.46
N HIS A 65 -2.12 25.77 -6.52
CA HIS A 65 -2.13 26.95 -5.66
C HIS A 65 -2.08 26.55 -4.20
N PRO A 66 -1.29 27.28 -3.39
CA PRO A 66 -1.15 26.98 -1.98
C PRO A 66 -2.46 27.30 -1.26
N VAL A 67 -2.96 26.33 -0.50
CA VAL A 67 -4.18 26.47 0.31
C VAL A 67 -3.89 26.51 1.80
N GLU A 68 -2.76 25.94 2.23
CA GLU A 68 -2.30 25.94 3.62
C GLU A 68 -0.76 26.05 3.64
N ARG A 69 -0.23 26.84 4.58
CA ARG A 69 1.22 26.96 4.81
C ARG A 69 1.50 26.75 6.29
N ARG A 70 2.35 25.76 6.60
CA ARG A 70 2.80 25.47 7.96
C ARG A 70 4.32 25.58 8.06
N ALA A 71 4.84 25.53 9.27
CA ALA A 71 6.26 25.32 9.49
C ALA A 71 6.64 23.95 8.90
N GLY A 72 7.56 23.93 7.93
CA GLY A 72 8.06 22.68 7.33
C GLY A 72 7.35 22.22 6.06
N TRP A 73 6.12 22.65 5.76
CA TRP A 73 5.43 22.22 4.53
C TRP A 73 4.37 23.19 4.00
N THR A 74 4.02 23.03 2.73
CA THR A 74 2.94 23.77 2.06
C THR A 74 2.05 22.80 1.30
N LEU A 75 0.74 22.89 1.53
CA LEU A 75 -0.27 22.14 0.81
C LEU A 75 -0.77 22.94 -0.38
N TYR A 76 -0.74 22.30 -1.54
CA TYR A 76 -1.22 22.79 -2.81
C TYR A 76 -2.41 21.94 -3.25
N VAL A 77 -3.38 22.58 -3.89
CA VAL A 77 -4.52 21.92 -4.52
C VAL A 77 -4.58 22.36 -5.98
N ALA A 78 -5.01 21.46 -6.86
CA ALA A 78 -5.21 21.77 -8.28
C ALA A 78 -6.52 22.54 -8.50
N ASP A 79 -6.55 23.41 -9.51
CA ASP A 79 -7.75 24.19 -9.86
C ASP A 79 -8.99 23.28 -9.98
N GLY A 80 -10.05 23.63 -9.24
CA GLY A 80 -11.33 22.92 -9.29
C GLY A 80 -11.34 21.53 -8.64
N ALA A 81 -10.27 21.11 -7.97
CA ALA A 81 -10.26 19.85 -7.23
C ALA A 81 -11.10 19.94 -5.95
N SER A 82 -12.02 18.98 -5.78
CA SER A 82 -12.84 18.83 -4.58
C SER A 82 -12.06 18.08 -3.50
N VAL A 83 -11.15 18.78 -2.82
CA VAL A 83 -10.32 18.25 -1.73
C VAL A 83 -10.75 18.85 -0.40
N LYS A 84 -10.95 18.02 0.62
CA LYS A 84 -11.22 18.48 1.99
C LYS A 84 -9.90 18.78 2.71
N ILE A 85 -9.56 20.06 2.82
CA ILE A 85 -8.27 20.52 3.33
C ILE A 85 -8.02 20.04 4.78
N GLU A 86 -9.07 20.01 5.59
CA GLU A 86 -9.03 19.62 7.00
C GLU A 86 -8.60 18.17 7.19
N GLU A 87 -9.07 17.25 6.33
CA GLU A 87 -8.69 15.83 6.37
C GLU A 87 -7.19 15.65 6.07
N PHE A 88 -6.67 16.37 5.08
CA PHE A 88 -5.24 16.35 4.77
C PHE A 88 -4.41 16.93 5.90
N ASN A 89 -4.85 18.03 6.52
CA ASN A 89 -4.14 18.61 7.67
C ASN A 89 -4.08 17.65 8.85
N LEU A 90 -5.17 16.93 9.14
CA LEU A 90 -5.21 15.89 10.18
C LEU A 90 -4.28 14.72 9.87
N ALA A 91 -4.10 14.37 8.59
CA ALA A 91 -3.21 13.30 8.18
C ALA A 91 -1.72 13.71 8.17
N LEU A 92 -1.43 14.93 7.72
CA LEU A 92 -0.07 15.41 7.48
C LEU A 92 0.69 15.75 8.76
N GLU A 93 0.04 16.43 9.72
CA GLU A 93 0.72 16.86 10.95
C GLU A 93 1.39 15.70 11.71
N PRO A 94 0.68 14.62 12.08
CA PRO A 94 1.33 13.48 12.76
C PRO A 94 2.37 12.78 11.88
N ALA A 95 2.19 12.76 10.55
CA ALA A 95 3.15 12.17 9.63
C ALA A 95 4.48 12.93 9.60
N PHE A 96 4.43 14.28 9.57
CA PHE A 96 5.63 15.12 9.64
C PHE A 96 6.37 14.94 10.95
N ILE A 97 5.66 15.05 12.08
CA ILE A 97 6.26 14.89 13.42
C ILE A 97 6.99 13.55 13.48
N PHE A 98 6.32 12.47 13.10
CA PHE A 98 6.91 11.14 13.14
C PHE A 98 8.15 10.99 12.24
N VAL A 99 8.09 11.48 10.99
CA VAL A 99 9.22 11.37 10.04
C VAL A 99 10.41 12.21 10.50
N GLU A 100 10.19 13.43 11.02
CA GLU A 100 11.27 14.28 11.52
C GLU A 100 11.90 13.72 12.79
N GLU A 101 11.11 13.14 13.71
CA GLU A 101 11.63 12.45 14.90
C GLU A 101 12.47 11.22 14.53
N THR A 102 12.08 10.50 13.48
CA THR A 102 12.72 9.24 13.08
C THR A 102 13.94 9.44 12.18
N LEU A 103 13.87 10.36 11.22
CA LEU A 103 14.88 10.55 10.18
C LEU A 103 15.61 11.90 10.27
N GLY A 104 15.26 12.73 11.25
CA GLY A 104 15.74 14.10 11.40
C GLY A 104 14.91 15.10 10.58
N PRO A 105 15.02 16.40 10.90
CA PRO A 105 14.18 17.45 10.33
C PRO A 105 14.43 17.64 8.83
N PHE A 106 13.41 18.12 8.11
CA PHE A 106 13.56 18.54 6.72
C PHE A 106 14.41 19.82 6.62
N LYS A 107 15.28 19.88 5.61
CA LYS A 107 16.16 21.05 5.37
C LYS A 107 15.42 22.15 4.62
N ALA A 108 14.44 21.80 3.81
CA ALA A 108 13.60 22.72 3.06
C ALA A 108 12.11 22.42 3.27
N PRO A 109 11.22 23.42 3.11
CA PRO A 109 9.78 23.18 3.17
C PRO A 109 9.33 22.19 2.10
N VAL A 110 8.65 21.13 2.54
CA VAL A 110 8.11 20.08 1.66
C VAL A 110 6.86 20.59 0.94
N ARG A 111 6.80 20.36 -0.37
CA ARG A 111 5.63 20.70 -1.19
C ARG A 111 4.73 19.48 -1.30
N ILE A 112 3.47 19.64 -0.97
CA ILE A 112 2.48 18.55 -0.95
C ILE A 112 1.33 18.96 -1.84
N HIS A 113 0.99 18.13 -2.81
CA HIS A 113 0.02 18.37 -3.85
C HIS A 113 -1.15 17.41 -3.64
N ALA A 114 -2.23 17.90 -3.05
CA ALA A 114 -3.44 17.11 -2.83
C ALA A 114 -4.36 17.18 -4.04
N PHE A 115 -4.86 16.01 -4.45
CA PHE A 115 -5.78 15.89 -5.56
C PHE A 115 -6.84 14.82 -5.28
N HIS A 116 -7.91 14.83 -6.07
CA HIS A 116 -8.93 13.79 -6.03
C HIS A 116 -8.80 12.90 -7.27
N GLY A 117 -8.31 11.68 -7.08
CA GLY A 117 -8.04 10.74 -8.18
C GLY A 117 -7.01 9.68 -7.81
N GLY A 118 -6.38 9.10 -8.82
CA GLY A 118 -5.21 8.24 -8.63
C GLY A 118 -4.10 8.51 -9.62
N VAL A 119 -3.12 7.62 -9.64
CA VAL A 119 -1.92 7.76 -10.47
C VAL A 119 -1.93 6.64 -11.49
N GLY A 120 -1.92 7.02 -12.78
CA GLY A 120 -1.62 6.10 -13.87
C GLY A 120 -0.11 5.95 -14.03
N VAL A 121 0.33 4.74 -14.34
CA VAL A 121 1.74 4.45 -14.66
C VAL A 121 1.80 3.95 -16.09
N ALA A 122 2.46 4.71 -16.97
CA ALA A 122 2.69 4.31 -18.34
C ALA A 122 3.75 3.19 -18.43
N ASP A 123 3.80 2.48 -19.56
CA ASP A 123 4.77 1.40 -19.81
C ASP A 123 6.24 1.83 -19.68
N ASP A 124 6.53 3.13 -19.87
CA ASP A 124 7.85 3.73 -19.70
C ASP A 124 8.14 4.21 -18.25
N GLY A 125 7.27 3.87 -17.31
CA GLY A 125 7.35 4.26 -15.90
C GLY A 125 6.95 5.71 -15.64
N ARG A 126 6.52 6.47 -16.66
CA ARG A 126 6.00 7.84 -16.45
C ARG A 126 4.68 7.82 -15.71
N ARG A 127 4.49 8.83 -14.88
CA ARG A 127 3.35 8.96 -13.97
C ARG A 127 2.42 10.04 -14.50
N THR A 128 1.13 9.74 -14.53
CA THR A 128 0.09 10.68 -14.93
C THR A 128 -0.99 10.74 -13.86
N LEU A 129 -1.32 11.95 -13.41
CA LEU A 129 -2.46 12.15 -12.52
C LEU A 129 -3.74 11.88 -13.30
N VAL A 130 -4.56 10.99 -12.77
CA VAL A 130 -5.86 10.63 -13.33
C VAL A 130 -6.93 11.25 -12.44
N ALA A 131 -7.56 12.31 -12.93
CA ALA A 131 -8.58 13.06 -12.22
C ALA A 131 -9.92 12.29 -12.17
N GLY A 132 -10.56 12.30 -11.00
CA GLY A 132 -11.88 11.71 -10.80
C GLY A 132 -11.86 10.18 -10.64
N GLY A 133 -12.41 9.69 -9.53
CA GLY A 133 -12.53 8.26 -9.23
C GLY A 133 -11.37 7.67 -8.40
N ASP A 134 -11.43 6.37 -8.15
CA ASP A 134 -10.53 5.63 -7.27
C ASP A 134 -9.07 5.45 -7.78
N GLY A 135 -8.75 6.02 -8.95
CA GLY A 135 -7.51 5.78 -9.68
C GLY A 135 -7.56 4.61 -10.66
N LEU A 136 -6.51 4.48 -11.48
CA LEU A 136 -6.33 3.30 -12.34
C LEU A 136 -5.92 2.10 -11.48
N THR A 137 -6.57 0.97 -11.76
CA THR A 137 -6.23 -0.31 -11.15
C THR A 137 -5.32 -1.05 -12.11
N GLU A 138 -4.06 -1.22 -11.71
CA GLU A 138 -3.06 -1.89 -12.52
C GLU A 138 -2.95 -3.37 -12.12
N PRO A 139 -3.12 -4.32 -13.05
CA PRO A 139 -2.85 -5.72 -12.76
C PRO A 139 -1.34 -5.97 -12.71
N ILE A 140 -0.80 -6.24 -11.52
CA ILE A 140 0.59 -6.65 -11.37
C ILE A 140 0.65 -8.17 -11.52
N ALA A 141 1.41 -8.65 -12.51
CA ALA A 141 1.57 -10.09 -12.74
C ALA A 141 2.05 -10.79 -11.44
N GLY A 142 1.37 -11.88 -11.06
CA GLY A 142 1.68 -12.67 -9.86
C GLY A 142 1.16 -12.11 -8.52
N ILE A 143 0.92 -10.79 -8.43
CA ILE A 143 0.48 -10.10 -7.19
C ILE A 143 -1.01 -9.73 -7.25
N GLY A 144 -1.49 -9.26 -8.40
CA GLY A 144 -2.89 -8.90 -8.61
C GLY A 144 -3.15 -7.40 -8.74
N PRO A 145 -4.43 -6.99 -8.68
CA PRO A 145 -4.85 -5.62 -8.95
C PRO A 145 -4.39 -4.68 -7.82
N THR A 146 -3.70 -3.61 -8.21
CA THR A 146 -3.13 -2.65 -7.27
C THR A 146 -3.41 -1.22 -7.72
N ARG A 147 -3.59 -0.31 -6.77
CA ARG A 147 -3.77 1.13 -7.03
C ARG A 147 -2.60 1.92 -6.47
N VAL A 148 -2.12 2.88 -7.24
CA VAL A 148 -1.18 3.90 -6.75
C VAL A 148 -1.98 5.13 -6.36
N ARG A 149 -1.90 5.51 -5.08
CA ARG A 149 -2.64 6.64 -4.52
C ARG A 149 -1.76 7.84 -4.21
N ALA A 150 -0.45 7.64 -4.19
CA ALA A 150 0.50 8.69 -3.92
C ALA A 150 1.86 8.39 -4.52
N PHE A 151 2.63 9.45 -4.76
CA PHE A 151 4.03 9.36 -5.15
C PHE A 151 4.80 10.62 -4.77
N HIS A 152 6.08 10.45 -4.50
CA HIS A 152 7.06 11.52 -4.46
C HIS A 152 7.74 11.70 -5.82
N SER A 153 7.85 12.97 -6.24
CA SER A 153 8.62 13.39 -7.40
C SER A 153 9.81 14.24 -6.99
N ARG A 154 11.01 13.84 -7.42
CA ARG A 154 12.25 14.64 -7.26
C ARG A 154 12.29 15.84 -8.23
N GLY A 155 11.28 15.98 -9.10
CA GLY A 155 11.18 17.03 -10.10
C GLY A 155 11.92 16.71 -11.39
N GLY A 156 11.53 17.40 -12.47
CA GLY A 156 12.14 17.29 -13.79
C GLY A 156 11.87 18.56 -14.62
N PRO A 157 12.34 18.64 -15.88
CA PRO A 157 12.18 19.82 -16.72
C PRO A 157 10.72 20.30 -16.89
N PHE A 158 9.74 19.42 -16.61
CA PHE A 158 8.31 19.69 -16.77
C PHE A 158 7.44 19.10 -15.64
N GLU A 159 8.05 18.65 -14.53
CA GLU A 159 7.34 18.01 -13.42
C GLU A 159 7.56 18.79 -12.13
N ALA A 160 6.48 19.12 -11.43
CA ALA A 160 6.57 19.82 -10.16
C ALA A 160 7.18 18.88 -9.10
N PRO A 161 8.27 19.28 -8.42
CA PRO A 161 8.80 18.49 -7.32
C PRO A 161 7.85 18.52 -6.13
N GLY A 162 7.88 17.45 -5.35
CA GLY A 162 7.10 17.31 -4.13
C GLY A 162 6.36 15.99 -4.03
N ILE A 163 5.50 15.91 -3.04
CA ILE A 163 4.66 14.76 -2.75
C ILE A 163 3.29 14.99 -3.39
N PHE A 164 2.74 14.00 -4.08
CA PHE A 164 1.39 14.02 -4.62
C PHE A 164 0.55 13.00 -3.88
N LEU A 165 -0.52 13.46 -3.22
CA LEU A 165 -1.39 12.63 -2.38
C LEU A 165 -2.83 12.65 -2.94
N GLY A 166 -3.31 11.48 -3.36
CA GLY A 166 -4.71 11.28 -3.79
C GLY A 166 -5.67 10.97 -2.63
N VAL A 167 -5.13 10.74 -1.42
CA VAL A 167 -5.90 10.39 -0.21
C VAL A 167 -5.30 11.04 1.04
N ALA A 168 -6.15 11.39 2.00
CA ALA A 168 -5.77 11.88 3.32
C ALA A 168 -5.57 10.70 4.30
N ASP A 169 -4.51 9.92 4.13
CA ASP A 169 -4.14 8.81 5.03
C ASP A 169 -2.72 9.02 5.58
N VAL A 170 -2.57 8.88 6.90
CA VAL A 170 -1.30 9.14 7.60
C VAL A 170 -0.20 8.18 7.14
N GLY A 171 -0.49 6.90 6.94
CA GLY A 171 0.51 5.92 6.50
C GLY A 171 1.04 6.21 5.10
N THR A 172 0.14 6.59 4.19
CA THR A 172 0.47 7.09 2.84
C THR A 172 1.34 8.34 2.91
N ALA A 173 0.98 9.30 3.77
CA ALA A 173 1.77 10.51 3.97
C ALA A 173 3.16 10.20 4.52
N VAL A 174 3.27 9.36 5.55
CA VAL A 174 4.54 8.89 6.12
C VAL A 174 5.40 8.24 5.03
N HIS A 175 4.82 7.33 4.24
CA HIS A 175 5.53 6.65 3.15
C HIS A 175 6.17 7.65 2.17
N GLU A 176 5.40 8.63 1.67
CA GLU A 176 5.95 9.60 0.72
C GLU A 176 6.87 10.64 1.37
N LEU A 177 6.67 10.96 2.66
CA LEU A 177 7.57 11.82 3.42
C LEU A 177 8.93 11.17 3.65
N VAL A 178 8.98 9.85 3.85
CA VAL A 178 10.25 9.11 3.87
C VAL A 178 10.99 9.31 2.55
N HIS A 179 10.32 9.15 1.40
CA HIS A 179 10.95 9.40 0.09
C HIS A 179 11.45 10.84 -0.07
N ALA A 180 10.65 11.82 0.35
CA ALA A 180 11.07 13.22 0.32
C ALA A 180 12.30 13.47 1.22
N ARG A 181 12.32 12.87 2.41
CA ARG A 181 13.40 13.03 3.37
C ARG A 181 14.70 12.40 2.90
N LEU A 182 14.62 11.18 2.35
CA LEU A 182 15.78 10.50 1.76
C LEU A 182 16.30 11.23 0.52
N ALA A 183 15.43 11.91 -0.25
CA ALA A 183 15.87 12.71 -1.39
C ALA A 183 16.69 13.96 -1.01
N GLU A 184 16.56 14.47 0.23
CA GLU A 184 17.43 15.54 0.76
C GLU A 184 18.79 15.03 1.27
N GLU A 185 18.96 13.72 1.37
CA GLU A 185 20.25 13.12 1.68
C GLU A 185 21.15 13.16 0.44
N SER A 186 22.41 13.56 0.62
CA SER A 186 23.41 13.57 -0.46
C SER A 186 23.90 12.16 -0.83
N ARG A 187 23.24 11.12 -0.33
CA ARG A 187 23.56 9.70 -0.55
C ARG A 187 22.56 9.12 -1.54
N ARG A 188 23.06 8.43 -2.56
CA ARG A 188 22.24 7.59 -3.42
C ARG A 188 21.97 6.28 -2.67
N LEU A 189 20.74 6.08 -2.23
CA LEU A 189 20.30 4.87 -1.54
C LEU A 189 19.67 3.91 -2.56
N PRO A 190 19.86 2.59 -2.40
CA PRO A 190 19.28 1.61 -3.32
C PRO A 190 17.76 1.54 -3.15
N LEU A 191 17.05 1.17 -4.23
CA LEU A 191 15.59 1.21 -4.27
C LEU A 191 14.95 0.31 -3.21
N TRP A 192 15.54 -0.87 -2.93
CA TRP A 192 15.05 -1.78 -1.90
C TRP A 192 15.01 -1.11 -0.53
N PHE A 193 16.00 -0.27 -0.21
CA PHE A 193 16.07 0.40 1.08
C PHE A 193 15.07 1.56 1.15
N GLU A 194 15.03 2.42 0.12
CA GLU A 194 14.10 3.56 0.08
C GLU A 194 12.63 3.08 0.18
N GLU A 195 12.22 2.15 -0.69
CA GLU A 195 10.84 1.64 -0.71
C GLU A 195 10.53 0.71 0.48
N GLY A 196 11.50 -0.08 0.92
CA GLY A 196 11.36 -0.93 2.10
C GLY A 196 11.15 -0.13 3.37
N LEU A 197 11.93 0.95 3.57
CA LEU A 197 11.82 1.82 4.74
C LEU A 197 10.52 2.59 4.74
N ALA A 198 10.13 3.16 3.59
CA ALA A 198 8.85 3.84 3.43
C ALA A 198 7.67 2.90 3.72
N THR A 199 7.79 1.61 3.38
CA THR A 199 6.78 0.59 3.69
C THR A 199 6.75 0.25 5.17
N LEU A 200 7.91 0.03 5.78
CA LEU A 200 8.01 -0.28 7.22
C LEU A 200 7.42 0.86 8.07
N LEU A 201 7.83 2.10 7.79
CA LEU A 201 7.42 3.28 8.56
C LEU A 201 5.99 3.72 8.26
N GLY A 202 5.54 3.51 7.02
CA GLY A 202 4.14 3.75 6.60
C GLY A 202 3.16 2.68 7.08
N ASP A 203 3.63 1.58 7.68
CA ASP A 203 2.81 0.52 8.26
C ASP A 203 2.58 0.74 9.76
N GLY A 204 1.40 1.26 10.09
CA GLY A 204 1.06 1.66 11.46
C GLY A 204 -0.38 2.12 11.57
N ALA A 205 -0.72 2.83 12.63
CA ALA A 205 -2.03 3.44 12.81
C ALA A 205 -1.92 4.82 13.47
N LEU A 206 -2.82 5.73 13.09
CA LEU A 206 -3.03 6.96 13.85
C LEU A 206 -3.86 6.59 15.08
N PHE A 207 -3.32 6.87 16.26
CA PHE A 207 -4.00 6.62 17.53
C PHE A 207 -3.80 7.82 18.44
N GLU A 208 -4.89 8.45 18.88
CA GLU A 208 -4.88 9.64 19.74
C GLU A 208 -3.95 10.77 19.22
N GLY A 209 -3.93 10.99 17.90
CA GLY A 209 -3.12 12.03 17.26
C GLY A 209 -1.63 11.68 17.08
N ARG A 210 -1.21 10.47 17.45
CA ARG A 210 0.16 9.96 17.26
C ARG A 210 0.18 8.86 16.20
N TRP A 211 1.19 8.87 15.34
CA TRP A 211 1.46 7.74 14.45
C TRP A 211 2.19 6.63 15.22
N VAL A 212 1.59 5.45 15.29
CA VAL A 212 2.15 4.27 15.94
C VAL A 212 2.53 3.26 14.87
N VAL A 213 3.82 3.05 14.67
CA VAL A 213 4.33 2.04 13.72
C VAL A 213 4.09 0.65 14.29
N ASP A 214 3.43 -0.20 13.50
CA ASP A 214 3.46 -1.63 13.75
C ASP A 214 4.73 -2.18 13.11
N GLY A 215 4.84 -2.10 11.78
CA GLY A 215 5.98 -2.53 10.99
C GLY A 215 5.76 -3.88 10.29
N LEU A 216 4.84 -4.74 10.77
CA LEU A 216 4.49 -5.98 10.09
C LEU A 216 3.43 -5.73 9.03
N ALA A 217 3.86 -5.25 7.86
CA ALA A 217 2.98 -5.02 6.73
C ALA A 217 2.42 -6.35 6.18
N TYR A 218 1.14 -6.60 6.44
CA TYR A 218 0.47 -7.86 6.08
C TYR A 218 0.37 -8.12 4.57
N TRP A 219 0.29 -7.08 3.73
CA TRP A 219 0.20 -7.27 2.29
C TRP A 219 1.51 -7.77 1.67
N PRO A 220 2.66 -7.08 1.87
CA PRO A 220 3.96 -7.63 1.47
C PRO A 220 4.21 -9.05 1.98
N LEU A 221 3.84 -9.35 3.24
CA LEU A 221 3.98 -10.68 3.82
C LEU A 221 3.21 -11.75 3.05
N VAL A 222 1.93 -11.49 2.75
CA VAL A 222 1.06 -12.45 2.04
C VAL A 222 1.56 -12.67 0.61
N GLU A 223 1.92 -11.61 -0.10
CA GLU A 223 2.41 -11.74 -1.48
C GLU A 223 3.75 -12.46 -1.53
N LEU A 224 4.71 -12.11 -0.67
CA LEU A 224 6.02 -12.78 -0.65
C LEU A 224 5.93 -14.28 -0.31
N ASN A 225 5.02 -14.68 0.58
CA ASN A 225 4.78 -16.10 0.86
C ASN A 225 4.25 -16.88 -0.36
N GLY A 226 3.67 -16.18 -1.34
CA GLY A 226 3.16 -16.77 -2.58
C GLY A 226 4.19 -16.85 -3.70
N GLU A 227 5.37 -16.24 -3.53
CA GLU A 227 6.37 -16.03 -4.58
C GLU A 227 7.57 -16.99 -4.48
N GLU A 228 8.02 -17.49 -5.63
CA GLU A 228 9.22 -18.31 -5.74
C GLU A 228 10.38 -17.45 -6.27
N LEU A 229 11.16 -16.85 -5.36
CA LEU A 229 12.29 -15.98 -5.70
C LEU A 229 13.61 -16.74 -5.60
N ASP A 230 14.25 -16.98 -6.76
CA ASP A 230 15.60 -17.56 -6.84
C ASP A 230 16.69 -16.50 -6.55
N ASP A 231 17.94 -16.94 -6.36
CA ASP A 231 19.05 -16.05 -6.00
C ASP A 231 19.36 -15.03 -7.11
N ALA A 232 19.12 -15.39 -8.38
CA ALA A 232 19.31 -14.49 -9.51
C ALA A 232 18.28 -13.34 -9.49
N CYS A 233 17.03 -13.66 -9.16
CA CYS A 233 15.98 -12.67 -8.95
C CYS A 233 16.31 -11.74 -7.78
N LEU A 234 16.69 -12.31 -6.63
CA LEU A 234 17.06 -11.54 -5.44
C LEU A 234 18.27 -10.61 -5.71
N ALA A 235 19.31 -11.11 -6.37
CA ALA A 235 20.46 -10.31 -6.77
C ALA A 235 20.08 -9.17 -7.72
N ARG A 236 19.16 -9.42 -8.67
CA ARG A 236 18.65 -8.37 -9.58
C ARG A 236 17.91 -7.28 -8.80
N LEU A 237 17.01 -7.64 -7.88
CA LEU A 237 16.23 -6.67 -7.09
C LEU A 237 17.13 -5.79 -6.21
N LEU A 238 18.21 -6.34 -5.65
CA LEU A 238 19.19 -5.57 -4.86
C LEU A 238 19.94 -4.51 -5.66
N LEU A 239 20.05 -4.68 -6.97
CA LEU A 239 20.78 -3.77 -7.86
C LEU A 239 19.92 -2.65 -8.44
N LEU A 240 18.61 -2.70 -8.26
CA LEU A 240 17.70 -1.69 -8.79
C LEU A 240 17.87 -0.35 -8.08
N ASP A 241 17.86 0.71 -8.88
CA ASP A 241 17.84 2.09 -8.45
C ASP A 241 16.55 2.79 -8.88
N ALA A 242 16.20 3.89 -8.18
CA ALA A 242 15.03 4.69 -8.51
C ALA A 242 15.05 5.24 -9.95
N GLY A 243 16.23 5.39 -10.57
CA GLY A 243 16.38 5.85 -11.95
C GLY A 243 16.22 4.78 -13.03
N ASP A 244 16.13 3.49 -12.67
CA ASP A 244 16.17 2.38 -13.65
C ASP A 244 14.82 2.10 -14.32
N HIS A 245 13.74 2.76 -13.90
CA HIS A 245 12.37 2.55 -14.38
C HIS A 245 11.98 1.05 -14.42
N PRO A 246 12.02 0.34 -13.28
CA PRO A 246 11.72 -1.08 -13.22
C PRO A 246 10.29 -1.39 -13.68
N SER A 247 10.06 -2.65 -14.07
CA SER A 247 8.69 -3.14 -14.31
C SER A 247 7.84 -2.97 -13.04
N LEU A 248 6.51 -2.81 -13.18
CA LEU A 248 5.61 -2.70 -12.03
C LEU A 248 5.77 -3.85 -11.03
N ARG A 249 6.07 -5.05 -11.53
CA ARG A 249 6.33 -6.23 -10.71
C ARG A 249 7.66 -6.12 -9.97
N ASP A 250 8.74 -5.71 -10.64
CA ASP A 250 10.03 -5.54 -9.98
C ASP A 250 9.98 -4.38 -8.96
N ASP A 251 9.25 -3.28 -9.22
CA ASP A 251 9.00 -2.21 -8.23
C ASP A 251 8.33 -2.76 -6.97
N ALA A 252 7.23 -3.51 -7.14
CA ALA A 252 6.49 -4.11 -6.04
C ALA A 252 7.33 -5.13 -5.26
N LEU A 253 8.04 -6.04 -5.95
CA LEU A 253 8.89 -7.03 -5.31
C LEU A 253 10.07 -6.38 -4.58
N THR A 254 10.69 -5.35 -5.16
CA THR A 254 11.79 -4.60 -4.52
C THR A 254 11.33 -3.99 -3.21
N ARG A 255 10.13 -3.38 -3.19
CA ARG A 255 9.50 -2.87 -1.97
C ARG A 255 9.28 -3.97 -0.94
N PHE A 256 8.69 -5.09 -1.34
CA PHE A 256 8.34 -6.17 -0.40
C PHE A 256 9.60 -6.81 0.19
N VAL A 257 10.59 -7.09 -0.65
CA VAL A 257 11.86 -7.66 -0.24
C VAL A 257 12.61 -6.70 0.70
N GLY A 258 12.64 -5.41 0.38
CA GLY A 258 13.25 -4.39 1.22
C GLY A 258 12.54 -4.24 2.58
N TRP A 259 11.21 -4.23 2.58
CA TRP A 259 10.41 -4.25 3.81
C TRP A 259 10.75 -5.46 4.67
N ALA A 260 10.81 -6.66 4.09
CA ALA A 260 11.03 -7.88 4.84
C ALA A 260 12.41 -7.90 5.53
N VAL A 261 13.45 -7.35 4.88
CA VAL A 261 14.78 -7.17 5.48
C VAL A 261 14.73 -6.18 6.65
N LEU A 262 14.16 -5.00 6.42
CA LEU A 262 14.14 -3.94 7.42
C LEU A 262 13.25 -4.31 8.61
N PHE A 263 12.16 -5.05 8.38
CA PHE A 263 11.34 -5.62 9.43
C PHE A 263 12.12 -6.63 10.28
N ASP A 264 12.92 -7.51 9.67
CA ASP A 264 13.77 -8.47 10.40
C ASP A 264 14.79 -7.78 11.31
N LEU A 265 15.37 -6.68 10.83
CA LEU A 265 16.31 -5.85 11.59
C LEU A 265 15.59 -5.08 12.70
N TYR A 266 14.45 -4.47 12.39
CA TYR A 266 13.61 -3.74 13.33
C TYR A 266 13.15 -4.62 14.50
N ARG A 267 12.56 -5.79 14.22
CA ARG A 267 12.04 -6.68 15.26
C ARG A 267 13.12 -7.23 16.20
N ARG A 268 14.38 -7.30 15.74
CA ARG A 268 15.53 -7.75 16.56
C ARG A 268 15.98 -6.69 17.56
N VAL A 269 15.98 -5.42 17.14
CA VAL A 269 16.56 -4.31 17.91
C VAL A 269 15.50 -3.56 18.72
N GLY A 270 14.26 -3.49 18.23
CA GLY A 270 13.12 -2.84 18.91
C GLY A 270 13.12 -1.31 18.85
N HIS A 271 14.08 -0.68 18.14
CA HIS A 271 14.18 0.78 18.02
C HIS A 271 14.48 1.20 16.58
N LEU A 272 13.85 2.28 16.11
CA LEU A 272 13.99 2.79 14.74
C LEU A 272 15.35 3.45 14.51
N HIS A 273 16.30 2.70 13.95
CA HIS A 273 17.61 3.23 13.52
C HIS A 273 17.91 2.85 12.05
N PRO A 274 17.18 3.42 11.08
CA PRO A 274 17.19 2.94 9.69
C PRO A 274 18.56 2.93 9.03
N PHE A 275 19.39 3.94 9.30
CA PHE A 275 20.72 4.03 8.70
C PHE A 275 21.72 3.03 9.31
N THR A 276 21.56 2.68 10.58
CA THR A 276 22.35 1.61 11.21
C THR A 276 21.98 0.25 10.62
N TRP A 277 20.69 0.01 10.37
CA TRP A 277 20.23 -1.21 9.70
C TRP A 277 20.74 -1.32 8.26
N PHE A 278 20.74 -0.20 7.54
CA PHE A 278 21.31 -0.14 6.20
C PHE A 278 22.78 -0.53 6.21
N GLU A 279 23.57 0.05 7.13
CA GLU A 279 24.99 -0.26 7.27
C GLU A 279 25.23 -1.72 7.65
N GLU A 280 24.48 -2.27 8.63
CA GLU A 280 24.54 -3.70 9.01
C GLU A 280 24.28 -4.63 7.81
N PHE A 281 23.27 -4.31 7.00
CA PHE A 281 22.93 -5.13 5.84
C PHE A 281 23.97 -5.00 4.71
N GLU A 282 24.50 -3.79 4.47
CA GLU A 282 25.46 -3.54 3.39
C GLU A 282 26.81 -4.24 3.62
N GLU A 283 27.24 -4.45 4.87
CA GLU A 283 28.49 -5.17 5.20
C GLU A 283 28.53 -6.61 4.68
N GLY A 284 27.36 -7.26 4.58
CA GLY A 284 27.22 -8.65 4.15
C GLY A 284 26.42 -8.82 2.86
N ARG A 285 26.25 -7.77 2.06
CA ARG A 285 25.25 -7.74 0.98
C ARG A 285 25.51 -8.76 -0.13
N ASP A 286 24.74 -9.84 -0.08
CA ASP A 286 24.56 -10.78 -1.19
C ASP A 286 23.14 -11.41 -1.17
N ALA A 287 22.86 -12.24 -2.18
CA ALA A 287 21.57 -12.91 -2.30
C ALA A 287 21.29 -13.92 -1.17
N ALA A 288 22.32 -14.57 -0.61
CA ALA A 288 22.18 -15.53 0.47
C ALA A 288 21.86 -14.83 1.81
N HIS A 289 22.50 -13.69 2.05
CA HIS A 289 22.24 -12.82 3.18
C HIS A 289 20.81 -12.28 3.11
N LEU A 290 20.40 -11.76 1.94
CA LEU A 290 19.02 -11.34 1.69
C LEU A 290 18.01 -12.47 1.94
N ARG A 291 18.27 -13.67 1.39
CA ARG A 291 17.44 -14.86 1.61
C ARG A 291 17.31 -15.20 3.10
N THR A 292 18.38 -15.06 3.86
CA THR A 292 18.37 -15.32 5.31
C THR A 292 17.42 -14.37 6.05
N HIS A 293 17.41 -13.09 5.71
CA HIS A 293 16.44 -12.14 6.25
C HIS A 293 15.00 -12.46 5.83
N LEU A 294 14.78 -12.74 4.54
CA LEU A 294 13.47 -13.12 4.02
C LEU A 294 12.91 -14.35 4.74
N MET A 295 13.69 -15.42 4.85
CA MET A 295 13.25 -16.65 5.51
C MET A 295 12.89 -16.44 6.98
N ARG A 296 13.60 -15.55 7.68
CA ARG A 296 13.27 -15.19 9.06
C ARG A 296 11.97 -14.40 9.16
N THR A 297 11.76 -13.41 8.29
CA THR A 297 10.52 -12.62 8.27
C THR A 297 9.30 -13.46 7.87
N LEU A 298 9.45 -14.33 6.87
CA LEU A 298 8.38 -15.17 6.34
C LEU A 298 8.10 -16.43 7.19
N ALA A 299 8.92 -16.72 8.21
CA ALA A 299 8.70 -17.85 9.10
C ALA A 299 7.32 -17.74 9.79
N PRO A 300 6.49 -18.81 9.83
CA PRO A 300 5.19 -18.78 10.47
C PRO A 300 5.23 -18.30 11.93
N GLU A 301 6.30 -18.66 12.65
CA GLU A 301 6.51 -18.28 14.05
C GLU A 301 6.67 -16.77 14.22
N THR A 302 7.19 -16.06 13.20
CA THR A 302 7.37 -14.60 13.25
C THR A 302 6.04 -13.88 13.39
N VAL A 303 5.01 -14.32 12.68
CA VAL A 303 3.66 -13.75 12.81
C VAL A 303 3.09 -14.01 14.19
N GLY A 304 3.18 -15.25 14.68
CA GLY A 304 2.68 -15.63 16.00
C GLY A 304 3.35 -14.86 17.13
N VAL A 305 4.68 -14.68 17.06
CA VAL A 305 5.44 -13.87 18.03
C VAL A 305 5.05 -12.40 17.93
N TRP A 306 4.93 -11.84 16.73
CA TRP A 306 4.61 -10.44 16.56
C TRP A 306 3.21 -10.08 17.08
N LEU A 307 2.23 -10.96 16.84
CA LEU A 307 0.86 -10.79 17.32
C LEU A 307 0.71 -10.87 18.85
N GLN A 308 1.76 -11.23 19.60
CA GLN A 308 1.76 -11.09 21.06
C GLN A 308 1.62 -9.61 21.48
N ARG A 309 1.94 -8.66 20.60
CA ARG A 309 1.71 -7.21 20.82
C ARG A 309 0.24 -6.82 20.93
N LEU A 310 -0.69 -7.72 20.62
CA LEU A 310 -2.10 -7.57 21.00
C LEU A 310 -2.32 -7.52 22.53
N ASP A 311 -1.29 -7.82 23.32
CA ASP A 311 -1.30 -7.77 24.79
C ASP A 311 -0.43 -6.61 25.33
N ASP A 312 0.08 -5.75 24.45
CA ASP A 312 0.91 -4.60 24.83
C ASP A 312 0.12 -3.65 25.75
N PRO A 313 0.73 -3.06 26.81
CA PRO A 313 0.05 -2.09 27.65
C PRO A 313 -0.43 -0.84 26.89
N ASP A 314 0.27 -0.41 25.83
CA ASP A 314 -0.12 0.73 25.00
C ASP A 314 -1.27 0.34 24.04
N PRO A 315 -2.48 0.93 24.17
CA PRO A 315 -3.59 0.65 23.26
C PRO A 315 -3.28 1.01 21.81
N GLY A 316 -2.43 2.01 21.56
CA GLY A 316 -2.01 2.37 20.21
C GLY A 316 -1.20 1.27 19.54
N VAL A 317 -0.35 0.56 20.30
CA VAL A 317 0.38 -0.60 19.80
C VAL A 317 -0.59 -1.73 19.47
N ARG A 318 -1.52 -2.06 20.36
CA ARG A 318 -2.54 -3.09 20.10
C ARG A 318 -3.38 -2.77 18.86
N PHE A 319 -3.76 -1.51 18.69
CA PHE A 319 -4.51 -1.03 17.52
C PHE A 319 -3.72 -1.17 16.22
N ALA A 320 -2.47 -0.71 16.21
CA ALA A 320 -1.58 -0.80 15.07
C ALA A 320 -1.32 -2.26 14.67
N THR A 321 -1.03 -3.14 15.65
CA THR A 321 -0.84 -4.58 15.41
C THR A 321 -2.08 -5.25 14.85
N ALA A 322 -3.28 -4.89 15.31
CA ALA A 322 -4.51 -5.46 14.77
C ALA A 322 -4.81 -5.00 13.33
N ARG A 323 -4.32 -3.83 12.89
CA ARG A 323 -4.72 -3.18 11.63
C ARG A 323 -4.39 -4.05 10.41
N GLY A 324 -5.41 -4.64 9.80
CA GLY A 324 -5.25 -5.41 8.56
C GLY A 324 -4.82 -6.86 8.76
N ALA A 325 -4.74 -7.33 10.01
CA ALA A 325 -4.36 -8.71 10.34
C ALA A 325 -5.31 -9.76 9.71
N TRP A 326 -6.55 -9.36 9.40
CA TRP A 326 -7.51 -10.21 8.67
C TRP A 326 -6.98 -10.74 7.34
N LYS A 327 -6.05 -10.02 6.69
CA LYS A 327 -5.45 -10.40 5.40
C LYS A 327 -4.65 -11.70 5.48
N LEU A 328 -4.23 -12.10 6.67
CA LEU A 328 -3.48 -13.34 6.90
C LEU A 328 -4.32 -14.59 6.64
N GLY A 329 -5.66 -14.49 6.66
CA GLY A 329 -6.54 -15.59 6.29
C GLY A 329 -6.31 -16.88 7.09
N SER A 330 -5.90 -16.77 8.35
CA SER A 330 -5.60 -17.91 9.23
C SER A 330 -6.60 -18.01 10.39
N LEU A 331 -7.04 -19.24 10.69
CA LEU A 331 -7.90 -19.51 11.84
C LEU A 331 -7.19 -19.19 13.16
N GLU A 332 -5.88 -19.41 13.24
CA GLU A 332 -5.08 -19.09 14.43
C GLU A 332 -5.07 -17.59 14.70
N VAL A 333 -4.83 -16.78 13.66
CA VAL A 333 -4.87 -15.32 13.74
C VAL A 333 -6.28 -14.84 14.12
N TYR A 334 -7.32 -15.47 13.55
CA TYR A 334 -8.70 -15.17 13.92
C TYR A 334 -8.97 -15.39 15.40
N GLU A 335 -8.50 -16.51 15.97
CA GLU A 335 -8.65 -16.81 17.40
C GLU A 335 -7.84 -15.85 18.27
N LEU A 336 -6.64 -15.44 17.86
CA LEU A 336 -5.85 -14.41 18.56
C LEU A 336 -6.59 -13.06 18.62
N LEU A 337 -7.13 -12.59 17.49
CA LEU A 337 -7.91 -11.35 17.42
C LEU A 337 -9.18 -11.43 18.27
N LEU A 338 -9.86 -12.59 18.28
CA LEU A 338 -11.05 -12.80 19.11
C LEU A 338 -10.70 -12.79 20.59
N ASN A 339 -9.64 -13.47 21.00
CA ASN A 339 -9.17 -13.48 22.38
C ASN A 339 -8.77 -12.07 22.84
N ALA A 340 -8.14 -11.28 21.96
CA ALA A 340 -7.82 -9.87 22.22
C ALA A 340 -9.09 -9.03 22.40
N LEU A 341 -10.08 -9.20 21.51
CA LEU A 341 -11.35 -8.45 21.59
C LEU A 341 -12.11 -8.72 22.89
N GLU A 342 -12.11 -9.96 23.38
CA GLU A 342 -12.86 -10.32 24.59
C GLU A 342 -12.31 -9.70 25.87
N LYS A 343 -11.02 -9.34 25.90
CA LYS A 343 -10.37 -8.70 27.05
C LYS A 343 -10.15 -7.20 26.88
N GLU A 344 -10.30 -6.67 25.67
CA GLU A 344 -10.04 -5.26 25.38
C GLU A 344 -11.02 -4.35 26.14
N GLN A 345 -10.48 -3.25 26.67
CA GLN A 345 -11.22 -2.25 27.44
C GLN A 345 -11.28 -0.91 26.71
N HIS A 346 -10.31 -0.64 25.84
CA HIS A 346 -10.27 0.56 25.02
C HIS A 346 -11.28 0.46 23.88
N ALA A 347 -12.19 1.44 23.79
CA ALA A 347 -13.32 1.39 22.85
C ALA A 347 -12.87 1.39 21.39
N GLU A 348 -11.90 2.24 21.03
CA GLU A 348 -11.37 2.33 19.67
C GLU A 348 -10.63 1.06 19.25
N VAL A 349 -9.85 0.46 20.17
CA VAL A 349 -9.13 -0.80 19.90
C VAL A 349 -10.12 -1.95 19.72
N SER A 350 -11.15 -1.99 20.58
CA SER A 350 -12.24 -2.97 20.48
C SER A 350 -12.95 -2.88 19.13
N LEU A 351 -13.24 -1.66 18.66
CA LEU A 351 -13.85 -1.44 17.34
C LEU A 351 -12.91 -1.92 16.21
N GLY A 352 -11.62 -1.56 16.26
CA GLY A 352 -10.64 -2.01 15.27
C GLY A 352 -10.50 -3.54 15.18
N LEU A 353 -10.44 -4.21 16.34
CA LEU A 353 -10.43 -5.67 16.42
C LEU A 353 -11.72 -6.29 15.85
N ALA A 354 -12.87 -5.72 16.19
CA ALA A 354 -14.17 -6.16 15.69
C ALA A 354 -14.27 -6.05 14.16
N ILE A 355 -13.78 -4.94 13.58
CA ILE A 355 -13.71 -4.75 12.12
C ILE A 355 -12.81 -5.81 11.46
N ASN A 356 -11.63 -6.08 12.04
CA ASN A 356 -10.75 -7.12 11.50
C ASN A 356 -11.39 -8.51 11.54
N LEU A 357 -12.10 -8.85 12.62
CA LEU A 357 -12.83 -10.12 12.71
C LEU A 357 -13.97 -10.19 11.68
N LEU A 358 -14.71 -9.10 11.48
CA LEU A 358 -15.75 -9.01 10.44
C LEU A 358 -15.16 -9.26 9.05
N CYS A 359 -14.07 -8.58 8.69
CA CYS A 359 -13.37 -8.81 7.43
C CYS A 359 -12.93 -10.27 7.28
N ALA A 360 -12.34 -10.86 8.33
CA ALA A 360 -11.86 -12.24 8.30
C ALA A 360 -13.00 -13.27 8.20
N THR A 361 -14.21 -12.99 8.71
CA THR A 361 -15.36 -13.91 8.58
C THR A 361 -15.78 -14.17 7.13
N GLY A 362 -15.50 -13.22 6.22
CA GLY A 362 -15.77 -13.38 4.80
C GLY A 362 -14.74 -14.27 4.07
N GLU A 363 -13.61 -14.54 4.71
CA GLU A 363 -12.46 -15.26 4.12
C GLU A 363 -12.29 -16.68 4.70
N LEU A 364 -12.94 -16.97 5.83
CA LEU A 364 -12.74 -18.20 6.60
C LEU A 364 -14.03 -19.01 6.78
N ASP A 365 -13.92 -20.34 6.66
CA ASP A 365 -14.99 -21.24 7.06
C ASP A 365 -14.95 -21.50 8.57
N LEU A 366 -15.74 -20.71 9.31
CA LEU A 366 -15.79 -20.76 10.77
C LEU A 366 -16.81 -21.79 11.27
N LYS A 367 -16.38 -22.66 12.19
CA LYS A 367 -17.24 -23.56 12.97
C LYS A 367 -18.31 -22.76 13.72
N ARG A 368 -19.49 -23.38 13.90
CA ARG A 368 -20.68 -22.73 14.50
C ARG A 368 -20.41 -22.10 15.87
N ASP A 369 -19.67 -22.79 16.74
CA ASP A 369 -19.40 -22.30 18.10
C ASP A 369 -18.49 -21.08 18.10
N LEU A 370 -17.41 -21.13 17.30
CA LEU A 370 -16.48 -20.02 17.13
C LEU A 370 -17.18 -18.80 16.51
N ARG A 371 -18.01 -19.02 15.49
CA ARG A 371 -18.85 -17.98 14.87
C ARG A 371 -19.81 -17.36 15.87
N GLY A 372 -20.44 -18.16 16.73
CA GLY A 372 -21.33 -17.67 17.77
C GLY A 372 -20.61 -16.85 18.84
N ARG A 373 -19.41 -17.28 19.24
CA ARG A 373 -18.54 -16.55 20.18
C ARG A 373 -18.10 -15.22 19.60
N SER A 374 -17.57 -15.22 18.38
CA SER A 374 -17.11 -14.00 17.71
C SER A 374 -18.23 -13.00 17.50
N TRP A 375 -19.42 -13.44 17.08
CA TRP A 375 -20.54 -12.51 16.89
C TRP A 375 -20.98 -11.82 18.18
N ARG A 376 -20.93 -12.52 19.32
CA ARG A 376 -21.24 -11.88 20.62
C ARG A 376 -20.21 -10.82 20.98
N ALA A 377 -18.92 -11.11 20.79
CA ALA A 377 -17.85 -10.17 21.07
C ALA A 377 -17.92 -8.94 20.15
N ILE A 378 -18.09 -9.16 18.84
CA ILE A 378 -18.20 -8.08 17.84
C ILE A 378 -19.41 -7.18 18.13
N ARG A 379 -20.60 -7.76 18.38
CA ARG A 379 -21.80 -6.95 18.69
C ARG A 379 -21.62 -6.10 19.94
N ARG A 380 -20.97 -6.66 20.98
CA ARG A 380 -20.65 -5.89 22.18
C ARG A 380 -19.78 -4.69 21.84
N ALA A 381 -18.69 -4.89 21.10
CA ALA A 381 -17.79 -3.82 20.69
C ALA A 381 -18.48 -2.74 19.84
N LEU A 382 -19.29 -3.14 18.86
CA LEU A 382 -20.08 -2.21 18.04
C LEU A 382 -21.08 -1.41 18.89
N SER A 383 -21.76 -2.04 19.85
CA SER A 383 -22.74 -1.37 20.69
C SER A 383 -22.15 -0.34 21.65
N THR A 384 -20.86 -0.46 21.97
CA THR A 384 -20.14 0.46 22.87
C THR A 384 -19.32 1.52 22.13
N ALA A 385 -19.14 1.37 20.82
CA ALA A 385 -18.35 2.30 20.02
C ALA A 385 -19.06 3.64 19.87
N GLN A 386 -18.30 4.73 19.96
CA GLN A 386 -18.77 6.10 19.74
C GLN A 386 -17.84 6.81 18.75
N PRO A 387 -17.89 6.46 17.46
CA PRO A 387 -17.08 7.14 16.44
C PRO A 387 -17.40 8.63 16.41
N ALA A 388 -16.39 9.47 16.24
CA ALA A 388 -16.56 10.91 16.14
C ALA A 388 -17.16 11.31 14.78
N ASP A 389 -16.85 10.56 13.72
CA ASP A 389 -17.38 10.81 12.39
C ASP A 389 -18.84 10.31 12.27
N PRO A 390 -19.80 11.15 11.83
CA PRO A 390 -21.20 10.76 11.71
C PRO A 390 -21.45 9.60 10.76
N SER A 391 -20.65 9.47 9.68
CA SER A 391 -20.80 8.37 8.72
C SER A 391 -20.30 7.05 9.30
N GLU A 392 -19.20 7.08 10.07
CA GLU A 392 -18.73 5.92 10.84
C GLU A 392 -19.73 5.51 11.91
N ALA A 393 -20.29 6.46 12.66
CA ALA A 393 -21.31 6.19 13.67
C ALA A 393 -22.59 5.56 13.06
N ALA A 394 -23.00 6.03 11.88
CA ALA A 394 -24.09 5.43 11.13
C ALA A 394 -23.75 3.98 10.69
N ALA A 395 -22.55 3.75 10.17
CA ALA A 395 -22.10 2.41 9.76
C ALA A 395 -22.02 1.42 10.93
N VAL A 396 -21.50 1.85 12.09
CA VAL A 396 -21.48 1.05 13.32
C VAL A 396 -22.90 0.69 13.77
N THR A 397 -23.83 1.65 13.70
CA THR A 397 -25.24 1.43 14.04
C THR A 397 -25.89 0.42 13.10
N GLU A 398 -25.58 0.47 11.81
CA GLU A 398 -26.08 -0.49 10.82
C GLU A 398 -25.54 -1.89 11.05
N LEU A 399 -24.22 -2.03 11.27
CA LEU A 399 -23.56 -3.31 11.55
C LEU A 399 -23.98 -3.93 12.89
N GLY A 400 -24.44 -3.11 13.84
CA GLY A 400 -24.89 -3.55 15.16
C GLY A 400 -26.31 -4.13 15.19
N ARG A 401 -27.13 -3.91 14.15
CA ARG A 401 -28.47 -4.48 14.00
C ARG A 401 -28.40 -5.95 13.59
#